data_AF-A0A847SYJ1-F1
#
_entry.id   AF-A0A847SYJ1-F1
#
_cell.length_a   1.000
_cell.length_b   1.000
_cell.length_c   1.000
_cell.angle_alpha   90.00
_cell.angle_beta   90.00
_cell.angle_gamma   90.00
#
_symmetry.space_group_name_H-M   'P 1'
#
loop_
_entity.id
_entity.type
_entity.pdbx_description
1 polymer ?
#
loop_
_entity_poly.entity_id
_entity_poly.type
_entity_poly.pdbx_seq_one_letter_code
_entity_poly.pdbx_strand_id
1 'polypeptide(L)'
;MSGCSNTETVARVAAMMREKDTRLVTIVAADDGEGTAELIYIMDRRGELIKLRVRCRWDEELESLSPEYKGAENMEREMMDLLGLSFQGVQGGLFLGPGGQPPLRTQGE
;
A
#
# COMPACT_ATOMS: atom_id res chain seq x y z
N MET A 1 18.82 2.59 12.61
CA MET A 1 17.54 1.98 13.02
C MET A 1 16.78 1.74 11.75
N SER A 2 16.62 0.48 11.36
CA SER A 2 15.97 0.08 10.11
C SER A 2 14.50 0.50 10.21
N GLY A 3 14.12 1.53 9.44
CA GLY A 3 12.73 1.96 9.29
C GLY A 3 11.88 0.80 8.79
N CYS A 4 10.61 0.81 9.16
CA CYS A 4 9.70 -0.30 8.91
C CYS A 4 9.25 -0.24 7.43
N SER A 5 10.14 -0.64 6.51
CA SER A 5 9.84 -0.60 5.07
C SER A 5 8.92 -1.75 4.67
N ASN A 6 8.04 -1.50 3.71
CA ASN A 6 7.18 -2.53 3.13
C ASN A 6 7.94 -3.47 2.15
N THR A 7 9.26 -3.29 1.97
CA THR A 7 10.09 -4.05 1.02
C THR A 7 10.01 -5.55 1.21
N GLU A 8 10.16 -6.04 2.45
CA GLU A 8 10.06 -7.49 2.72
C GLU A 8 8.68 -8.03 2.36
N THR A 9 7.64 -7.23 2.59
CA THR A 9 6.26 -7.59 2.25
C THR A 9 6.04 -7.58 0.74
N VAL A 10 6.53 -6.56 0.02
CA VAL A 10 6.47 -6.49 -1.44
C VAL A 10 7.21 -7.68 -2.07
N ALA A 11 8.41 -8.00 -1.61
CA ALA A 11 9.17 -9.15 -2.07
C ALA A 11 8.41 -10.47 -1.87
N ARG A 12 7.73 -10.62 -0.71
CA ARG A 12 6.89 -11.79 -0.42
C ARG A 12 5.64 -11.84 -1.31
N VAL A 13 4.94 -10.74 -1.50
CA VAL A 13 3.78 -10.66 -2.40
C VAL A 13 4.20 -10.97 -3.85
N ALA A 14 5.29 -10.38 -4.32
CA ALA A 14 5.86 -10.66 -5.65
C ALA A 14 6.24 -12.13 -5.81
N ALA A 15 6.82 -12.75 -4.78
CA ALA A 15 7.11 -14.19 -4.79
C ALA A 15 5.85 -15.04 -4.89
N MET A 16 4.81 -14.72 -4.11
CA MET A 16 3.52 -15.42 -4.19
C MET A 16 2.86 -15.25 -5.56
N MET A 17 2.95 -14.07 -6.18
CA MET A 17 2.38 -13.81 -7.51
C MET A 17 3.05 -14.61 -8.64
N ARG A 18 4.31 -15.04 -8.47
CA ARG A 18 4.96 -15.97 -9.41
C ARG A 18 4.35 -17.37 -9.34
N GLU A 19 3.61 -17.69 -8.28
CA GLU A 19 2.80 -18.90 -8.19
C GLU A 19 1.47 -18.69 -8.95
N LYS A 20 1.22 -19.51 -9.98
CA LYS A 20 0.08 -19.35 -10.91
C LYS A 20 -1.32 -19.45 -10.27
N ASP A 21 -1.39 -19.75 -8.97
CA ASP A 21 -2.61 -19.92 -8.19
C ASP A 21 -2.89 -18.75 -7.25
N THR A 22 -2.09 -17.69 -7.29
CA THR A 22 -2.25 -16.49 -6.46
C THR A 22 -2.69 -15.28 -7.29
N ARG A 23 -3.60 -14.47 -6.74
CA ARG A 23 -4.11 -13.24 -7.34
C ARG A 23 -4.16 -12.12 -6.29
N LEU A 24 -3.74 -10.91 -6.66
CA LEU A 24 -3.99 -9.74 -5.83
C LEU A 24 -5.50 -9.43 -5.85
N VAL A 25 -6.10 -9.29 -4.67
CA VAL A 25 -7.50 -8.87 -4.51
C VAL A 25 -7.55 -7.36 -4.29
N THR A 26 -6.83 -6.88 -3.28
CA THR A 26 -6.77 -5.45 -2.94
C THR A 26 -5.56 -5.16 -2.05
N ILE A 27 -5.18 -3.89 -2.00
CA ILE A 27 -4.28 -3.34 -0.99
C ILE A 27 -5.09 -2.26 -0.29
N VAL A 28 -5.22 -2.37 1.03
CA VAL A 28 -5.86 -1.35 1.85
C VAL A 28 -4.84 -0.78 2.81
N ALA A 29 -4.94 0.51 3.09
CA ALA A 29 -4.21 1.14 4.17
C ALA A 29 -5.19 1.70 5.21
N ALA A 30 -4.78 1.62 6.46
CA ALA A 30 -5.50 2.21 7.59
C ALA A 30 -4.54 3.10 8.37
N ASP A 31 -5.00 4.28 8.74
CA ASP A 31 -4.34 5.11 9.73
C ASP A 31 -4.45 4.42 11.11
N ASP A 32 -3.30 4.24 11.78
CA ASP A 32 -3.21 3.65 13.12
C ASP A 32 -2.88 4.69 14.21
N GLY A 33 -2.88 5.96 13.86
CA GLY A 33 -2.47 7.08 14.71
C GLY A 33 -0.96 7.27 14.76
N GLU A 34 -0.50 8.28 15.51
CA GLU A 34 0.92 8.46 15.86
C GLU A 34 1.90 8.60 14.66
N GLY A 35 1.41 8.96 13.48
CA GLY A 35 2.26 9.15 12.30
C GLY A 35 2.52 7.88 11.48
N THR A 36 1.77 6.81 11.72
CA THR A 36 1.95 5.51 11.05
C THR A 36 0.70 5.07 10.28
N ALA A 37 0.87 4.08 9.42
CA ALA A 37 -0.22 3.41 8.71
C ALA A 37 0.03 1.89 8.71
N GLU A 38 -1.04 1.12 8.76
CA GLU A 38 -1.01 -0.32 8.46
C GLU A 38 -1.42 -0.55 7.00
N LEU A 39 -0.55 -1.17 6.21
CA LEU A 39 -0.87 -1.69 4.88
C LEU A 39 -1.25 -3.16 5.00
N ILE A 40 -2.36 -3.52 4.36
CA ILE A 40 -2.88 -4.88 4.31
C ILE A 40 -3.00 -5.31 2.85
N TYR A 41 -2.11 -6.21 2.43
CA TYR A 41 -2.17 -6.86 1.13
C TYR A 41 -3.07 -8.08 1.24
N ILE A 42 -4.14 -8.11 0.44
CA ILE A 42 -5.11 -9.20 0.43
C ILE A 42 -4.96 -9.96 -0.88
N MET A 43 -4.59 -11.23 -0.77
CA MET A 43 -4.39 -12.14 -1.89
C MET A 43 -5.44 -13.25 -1.86
N ASP A 44 -5.89 -13.68 -3.02
CA ASP A 44 -6.63 -14.93 -3.20
C ASP A 44 -5.65 -16.00 -3.66
N ARG A 45 -5.58 -17.11 -2.93
CA ARG A 45 -4.83 -18.30 -3.31
C ARG A 45 -5.75 -19.51 -3.24
N ARG A 46 -6.14 -20.04 -4.40
CA ARG A 46 -7.05 -21.19 -4.52
C ARG A 46 -8.38 -21.03 -3.76
N GLY A 47 -8.92 -19.81 -3.67
CA GLY A 47 -10.16 -19.52 -2.94
C GLY A 47 -9.96 -19.17 -1.47
N GLU A 48 -8.74 -19.20 -0.95
CA GLU A 48 -8.40 -18.75 0.40
C GLU A 48 -7.81 -17.34 0.39
N LEU A 49 -8.32 -16.47 1.26
CA LEU A 49 -7.81 -15.11 1.42
C LEU A 49 -6.60 -15.07 2.36
N ILE A 50 -5.43 -14.77 1.80
CA ILE A 50 -4.19 -14.56 2.55
C ILE A 50 -4.01 -13.06 2.78
N LYS A 51 -3.70 -12.68 4.03
CA LYS A 51 -3.48 -11.29 4.43
C LYS A 51 -2.05 -11.10 4.88
N LEU A 52 -1.35 -10.12 4.32
CA LEU A 52 -0.03 -9.69 4.76
C LEU A 52 -0.14 -8.27 5.28
N ARG A 53 0.33 -8.05 6.50
CA ARG A 53 0.24 -6.76 7.18
C ARG A 53 1.63 -6.20 7.43
N VAL A 54 1.79 -4.91 7.18
CA VAL A 54 3.01 -4.18 7.52
C VAL A 54 2.63 -2.81 8.06
N ARG A 55 3.33 -2.38 9.10
CA ARG A 55 3.20 -1.03 9.65
C ARG A 55 4.33 -0.19 9.07
N CYS A 56 4.02 1.01 8.58
CA CYS A 56 5.00 1.95 8.05
C CYS A 56 4.72 3.36 8.57
N ARG A 57 5.70 4.25 8.45
CA ARG A 57 5.50 5.68 8.76
C ARG A 57 5.01 6.43 7.53
N TRP A 58 4.32 7.54 7.74
CA TRP A 58 3.84 8.38 6.63
C TRP A 58 4.94 9.16 5.91
N ASP A 59 6.07 9.39 6.57
CA ASP A 59 7.22 10.08 6.01
C ASP A 59 8.17 9.14 5.25
N GLU A 60 7.87 7.85 5.21
CA GLU A 60 8.63 6.86 4.45
C GLU A 60 8.13 6.77 3.00
N GLU A 61 9.07 6.62 2.07
CA GLU A 61 8.77 6.28 0.69
C GLU A 61 8.67 4.75 0.56
N LEU A 62 7.47 4.26 0.27
CA LEU A 62 7.14 2.85 0.21
C LEU A 62 7.46 2.26 -1.16
N GLU A 63 7.81 0.98 -1.20
CA GLU A 63 8.02 0.25 -2.46
C GLU A 63 6.67 -0.03 -3.13
N SER A 64 6.60 0.24 -4.43
CA SER A 64 5.41 -0.03 -5.25
C SER A 64 5.38 -1.50 -5.70
N LEU A 65 4.22 -2.13 -5.61
CA LEU A 65 3.93 -3.43 -6.18
C LEU A 65 3.57 -3.34 -7.67
N SER A 66 3.30 -2.13 -8.20
CA SER A 66 2.89 -1.92 -9.59
C SER A 66 3.84 -2.46 -10.68
N PRO A 67 5.18 -2.57 -10.46
CA PRO A 67 6.07 -3.23 -11.43
C PRO A 67 5.77 -4.72 -11.62
N GLU A 68 5.30 -5.39 -10.56
CA GLU A 68 4.94 -6.81 -10.57
C GLU A 68 3.45 -7.01 -10.90
N TYR A 69 2.60 -6.08 -10.48
CA TYR A 69 1.16 -6.14 -10.69
C TYR A 69 0.57 -4.78 -11.03
N LYS A 70 0.35 -4.55 -12.32
CA LYS A 70 -0.12 -3.24 -12.82
C LYS A 70 -1.43 -2.76 -12.17
N GLY A 71 -2.29 -3.67 -11.73
CA GLY A 71 -3.53 -3.32 -11.02
C GLY A 71 -3.32 -2.68 -9.65
N ALA A 72 -2.13 -2.83 -9.04
CA ALA A 72 -1.80 -2.22 -7.76
C ALA A 72 -1.63 -0.70 -7.87
N GLU A 73 -1.29 -0.17 -9.04
CA GLU A 73 -1.03 1.26 -9.23
C GLU A 73 -2.22 2.14 -8.82
N ASN A 74 -3.45 1.76 -9.18
CA ASN A 74 -4.61 2.55 -8.75
C ASN A 74 -4.87 2.45 -7.24
N MET A 75 -4.60 1.30 -6.63
CA MET A 75 -4.74 1.14 -5.17
C MET A 75 -3.68 1.97 -4.44
N GLU A 76 -2.46 2.02 -4.98
CA GLU A 76 -1.38 2.86 -4.45
C GLU A 76 -1.70 4.35 -4.61
N ARG A 77 -2.19 4.77 -5.78
CA ARG A 77 -2.65 6.15 -6.01
C ARG A 77 -3.82 6.53 -5.11
N GLU A 78 -4.75 5.61 -4.85
CA GLU A 78 -5.81 5.81 -3.85
C GLU A 78 -5.23 6.09 -2.47
N MET A 79 -4.28 5.28 -2.01
CA MET A 79 -3.65 5.47 -0.70
C MET A 79 -2.81 6.76 -0.63
N MET A 80 -2.14 7.14 -1.71
CA MET A 80 -1.43 8.43 -1.80
C MET A 80 -2.40 9.60 -1.65
N ASP A 81 -3.53 9.55 -2.34
CA ASP A 81 -4.52 10.63 -2.31
C ASP A 81 -5.27 10.67 -0.97
N LEU A 82 -5.74 9.52 -0.49
CA LEU A 82 -6.65 9.47 0.64
C LEU A 82 -5.95 9.52 1.99
N LEU A 83 -4.72 9.00 2.09
CA LEU A 83 -3.96 8.90 3.34
C LEU A 83 -2.63 9.69 3.30
N GLY A 84 -2.19 10.15 2.13
CA GLY A 84 -0.94 10.90 2.00
C GLY A 84 0.31 10.04 2.08
N LEU A 85 0.21 8.73 1.79
CA LEU A 85 1.37 7.86 1.65
C LEU A 85 2.17 8.22 0.38
N SER A 86 3.40 7.73 0.29
CA SER A 86 4.26 7.88 -0.89
C SER A 86 4.72 6.52 -1.38
N PHE A 87 4.64 6.27 -2.69
CA PHE A 87 5.11 5.03 -3.32
C PHE A 87 6.13 5.34 -4.43
N GLN A 88 7.23 4.58 -4.45
CA GLN A 88 8.31 4.73 -5.41
C GLN A 88 7.81 4.63 -6.86
N GLY A 89 8.08 5.66 -7.64
CA GLY A 89 7.76 5.69 -9.08
C GLY A 89 6.28 5.80 -9.41
N VAL A 90 5.40 6.02 -8.42
CA VAL A 90 3.96 6.19 -8.63
C VAL A 90 3.60 7.67 -8.50
N GLN A 91 2.87 8.19 -9.48
CA GLN A 91 2.33 9.54 -9.41
C GLN A 91 0.90 9.51 -8.85
N GLY A 92 0.65 10.28 -7.78
CA GLY A 92 -0.68 10.45 -7.20
C GLY A 92 -1.68 11.13 -8.14
N GLY A 93 -2.88 11.41 -7.64
CA GLY A 93 -3.96 12.06 -8.38
C GLY A 93 -4.87 11.08 -9.10
N LEU A 94 -5.46 10.15 -8.35
CA LEU A 94 -6.58 9.30 -8.78
C LEU A 94 -7.94 9.93 -8.41
N PHE A 95 -8.04 10.48 -7.21
CA PHE A 95 -9.23 11.10 -6.62
C PHE A 95 -9.05 12.59 -6.33
N LEU A 96 -7.85 13.00 -5.91
CA LEU A 96 -7.58 14.38 -5.51
C LEU A 96 -6.81 15.15 -6.60
N GLY A 97 -7.18 16.42 -6.76
CA GLY A 97 -6.41 17.37 -7.56
C GLY A 97 -5.20 17.93 -6.80
N PRO A 98 -4.33 18.70 -7.47
CA PRO A 98 -3.19 19.35 -6.83
C PRO A 98 -3.62 20.19 -5.61
N GLY A 99 -2.93 20.02 -4.49
CA GLY A 99 -3.23 20.72 -3.23
C GLY A 99 -4.38 20.13 -2.40
N GLY A 100 -4.96 19.00 -2.83
CA GLY A 100 -5.88 18.23 -2.00
C GLY A 100 -5.21 17.73 -0.72
N GLN A 101 -5.92 17.81 0.41
CA GLN A 101 -5.47 17.23 1.68
C GLN A 101 -5.97 15.80 1.81
N PRO A 102 -5.18 14.86 2.37
CA PRO A 102 -5.61 13.47 2.54
C PRO A 102 -6.76 13.34 3.55
N PRO A 103 -8.00 13.04 3.12
CA PRO A 103 -9.18 13.08 4.00
C PRO A 103 -9.28 11.92 4.99
N LEU A 104 -8.62 10.79 4.75
CA LEU A 104 -8.66 9.61 5.62
C LEU A 104 -7.54 9.59 6.66
N ARG A 105 -6.62 10.55 6.60
CA ARG A 105 -5.57 10.72 7.60
C ARG A 105 -6.14 11.48 8.80
N THR A 106 -6.08 10.86 9.96
CA THR A 106 -6.38 11.49 11.24
C THR A 106 -5.45 12.70 11.40
N GLN A 107 -6.06 13.87 11.53
CA GLN A 107 -5.34 15.06 11.95
C GLN A 107 -5.20 14.94 13.46
N GLY A 108 -3.97 14.79 13.96
CA GLY A 108 -3.73 14.83 15.40
C GLY A 108 -4.37 16.08 15.97
N GLU A 109 -5.14 15.93 17.05
CA GLU A 109 -5.76 17.04 17.79
C GLU A 109 -4.71 18.03 18.32
#